data_AF-A0A6V7LGC6-F1
#
_entry.id   AF-A0A6V7LGC6-F1
#
_cell.length_a   1.000
_cell.length_b   1.000
_cell.length_c   1.000
_cell.angle_alpha   90.00
_cell.angle_beta   90.00
_cell.angle_gamma   90.00
#
_symmetry.space_group_name_H-M   'P 1'
#
loop_
_entity.id
_entity.type
_entity.pdbx_description
1 polymer ?
#
loop_
_entity_poly.entity_id
_entity_poly.type
_entity_poly.pdbx_seq_one_letter_code
_entity_poly.pdbx_strand_id
1 'polypeptide(L)'
;ETGLGKSTLMDSLFNTSFESNPSPHNLPSVKLKAQTYELQESNVRLKLAIVDTVGYGDQINKEDSFKSVVDYIDAQFEAYLQEELKIKRSLATYHDTRIHVCLYFICPTGHGLKSIDLVCMKKIDTKVNIVPIIAKADTISKTELQKFKSKIMSELQSNGVNIYQFPTDDESVVEINSAMNSHVPFAVVGSTDFVRIGNKMMRSRQYPWGTVQVENEAHCDFVKLREMLIRTNMEDMREKTHGRHYELYRKRRLEQMGFSDVDSENKPVSFQQTCEIKRSTHLQELQQKEDEMRQMFVTRVKEKEAELKEAEKEVMSKFLIGKLFFFVLEEGSGGGALEVELEV
;
A
#
# COMPACT_ATOMS: atom_id res chain seq x y z
N GLU A 1 -7.23 -6.31 16.48
CA GLU A 1 -8.46 -5.71 17.06
C GLU A 1 -8.15 -4.39 17.77
N THR A 2 -9.15 -3.52 17.92
CA THR A 2 -9.05 -2.29 18.69
C THR A 2 -8.94 -2.62 20.19
N GLY A 3 -8.05 -1.93 20.92
CA GLY A 3 -7.88 -2.16 22.37
C GLY A 3 -6.94 -3.30 22.78
N LEU A 4 -6.22 -3.94 21.86
CA LEU A 4 -5.21 -4.98 22.19
C LEU A 4 -3.87 -4.42 22.69
N GLY A 5 -3.70 -3.10 22.78
CA GLY A 5 -2.46 -2.48 23.26
C GLY A 5 -1.38 -2.30 22.19
N LYS A 6 -1.77 -2.10 20.93
CA LYS A 6 -0.86 -1.89 19.79
C LYS A 6 0.08 -0.69 20.01
N SER A 7 -0.48 0.49 20.28
CA SER A 7 0.31 1.70 20.59
C SER A 7 1.20 1.51 21.80
N THR A 8 0.66 0.99 22.90
CA THR A 8 1.40 0.76 24.15
C THR A 8 2.59 -0.19 23.96
N LEU A 9 2.45 -1.23 23.13
CA LEU A 9 3.58 -2.11 22.81
C LEU A 9 4.65 -1.37 22.00
N MET A 10 4.26 -0.57 21.01
CA MET A 10 5.22 0.22 20.22
C MET A 10 5.98 1.22 21.09
N ASP A 11 5.28 1.94 21.98
CA ASP A 11 5.91 2.87 22.93
C ASP A 11 6.86 2.15 23.90
N SER A 12 6.58 0.89 24.19
CA SER A 12 7.44 0.03 25.01
C SER A 12 8.67 -0.45 24.25
N LEU A 13 8.51 -0.88 22.99
CA LEU A 13 9.58 -1.42 22.16
C LEU A 13 10.66 -0.39 21.86
N PHE A 14 10.28 0.83 21.51
CA PHE A 14 11.22 1.90 21.10
C PHE A 14 11.58 2.88 22.22
N ASN A 15 11.04 2.66 23.43
CA ASN A 15 11.24 3.54 24.58
C ASN A 15 10.87 5.02 24.31
N THR A 16 9.97 5.27 23.36
CA THR A 16 9.52 6.59 22.91
C THR A 16 8.00 6.68 23.00
N SER A 17 7.46 7.86 23.31
CA SER A 17 6.02 8.09 23.24
C SER A 17 5.65 8.49 21.83
N PHE A 18 4.99 7.61 21.08
CA PHE A 18 4.44 7.93 19.78
C PHE A 18 3.07 8.62 19.99
N GLU A 19 2.91 9.85 19.49
CA GLU A 19 1.63 10.54 19.52
C GLU A 19 0.60 9.76 18.67
N SER A 20 -0.17 8.91 19.35
CA SER A 20 -1.25 8.13 18.74
C SER A 20 -2.58 8.49 19.41
N ASN A 21 -3.49 9.08 18.63
CA ASN A 21 -4.83 9.38 19.12
C ASN A 21 -5.62 8.07 19.30
N PRO A 22 -6.24 7.83 20.46
CA PRO A 22 -7.06 6.64 20.68
C PRO A 22 -8.18 6.61 19.65
N SER A 23 -8.31 5.48 18.97
CA SER A 23 -9.26 5.34 17.87
C SER A 23 -10.61 4.83 18.38
N PRO A 24 -11.73 5.40 17.90
CA PRO A 24 -13.06 4.97 18.33
C PRO A 24 -13.39 3.58 17.76
N HIS A 25 -14.21 2.83 18.49
CA HIS A 25 -14.71 1.50 18.10
C HIS A 25 -15.78 1.53 17.00
N ASN A 26 -16.22 2.72 16.57
CA ASN A 26 -17.39 2.90 15.69
C ASN A 26 -16.98 3.27 14.25
N LEU A 27 -15.82 2.82 13.81
CA LEU A 27 -15.32 3.18 12.48
C LEU A 27 -15.98 2.32 11.40
N PRO A 28 -16.51 2.94 10.32
CA PRO A 28 -17.22 2.22 9.26
C PRO A 28 -16.30 1.42 8.34
N SER A 29 -14.99 1.68 8.36
CA SER A 29 -14.02 0.95 7.54
C SER A 29 -12.66 0.84 8.23
N VAL A 30 -11.91 -0.23 7.89
CA VAL A 30 -10.52 -0.37 8.33
C VAL A 30 -9.67 0.67 7.61
N LYS A 31 -8.91 1.47 8.38
CA LYS A 31 -7.97 2.44 7.83
C LYS A 31 -6.57 2.17 8.38
N LEU A 32 -5.57 2.33 7.53
CA LEU A 32 -4.17 2.24 7.93
C LEU A 32 -3.63 3.65 8.13
N LYS A 33 -2.99 3.89 9.28
CA LYS A 33 -2.31 5.14 9.61
C LYS A 33 -0.82 4.88 9.66
N ALA A 34 -0.07 5.45 8.73
CA ALA A 34 1.38 5.39 8.72
C ALA A 34 1.97 6.62 9.41
N GLN A 35 2.88 6.41 10.35
CA GLN A 35 3.67 7.46 10.99
C GLN A 35 5.14 7.09 10.85
N THR A 36 5.97 8.07 10.48
CA THR A 36 7.41 7.88 10.29
C THR A 36 8.16 8.64 11.36
N TYR A 37 9.14 7.97 11.96
CA TYR A 37 9.98 8.47 13.03
C TYR A 37 11.44 8.28 12.66
N GLU A 38 12.26 9.27 12.95
CA GLU A 38 13.71 9.14 12.87
C GLU A 38 14.24 8.87 14.27
N LEU A 39 14.73 7.65 14.47
CA LEU A 39 15.32 7.18 15.72
C LEU A 39 16.84 7.13 15.56
N GLN A 40 17.55 7.47 16.62
CA GLN A 40 18.99 7.29 16.69
C GLN A 40 19.29 6.31 17.82
N GLU A 41 19.66 5.08 17.47
CA GLU A 41 20.10 4.09 18.44
C GLU A 41 21.62 3.93 18.32
N SER A 42 22.32 4.32 19.39
CA SER A 42 23.79 4.48 19.41
C SER A 42 24.28 5.43 18.29
N ASN A 43 24.88 4.89 17.21
CA ASN A 43 25.46 5.63 16.08
C ASN A 43 24.72 5.38 14.75
N VAL A 44 23.63 4.59 14.77
CA VAL A 44 22.86 4.27 13.56
C VAL A 44 21.58 5.11 13.56
N ARG A 45 21.35 5.81 12.44
CA ARG A 45 20.10 6.52 12.18
C ARG A 45 19.11 5.55 11.55
N LEU A 46 18.05 5.21 12.30
CA LEU A 46 16.98 4.33 11.86
C LEU A 46 15.76 5.18 11.51
N LYS A 47 15.33 5.12 10.24
CA LYS A 47 14.04 5.68 9.83
C LYS A 47 12.96 4.60 9.96
N LEU A 48 12.19 4.67 11.05
CA LEU A 48 11.16 3.71 11.37
C LEU A 48 9.79 4.22 10.89
N ALA A 49 9.11 3.43 10.06
CA ALA A 49 7.72 3.67 9.70
C ALA A 49 6.81 2.67 10.43
N ILE A 50 5.93 3.18 11.29
CA ILE A 50 4.93 2.39 12.01
C ILE A 50 3.59 2.56 11.29
N VAL A 51 2.98 1.45 10.88
CA VAL A 51 1.66 1.46 10.25
C VAL A 51 0.66 0.78 11.19
N ASP A 52 -0.25 1.57 11.74
CA ASP A 52 -1.31 1.07 12.61
C ASP A 52 -2.60 0.77 11.82
N THR A 53 -3.25 -0.34 12.18
CA THR A 53 -4.56 -0.73 11.66
C THR A 53 -5.65 -0.28 12.61
N VAL A 54 -6.48 0.63 12.12
CA VAL A 54 -7.57 1.22 12.89
C VAL A 54 -8.90 0.62 12.42
N GLY A 55 -9.73 0.17 13.37
CA GLY A 55 -11.05 -0.42 13.07
C GLY A 55 -11.02 -1.88 12.63
N TYR A 56 -9.85 -2.54 12.68
CA TYR A 56 -9.74 -3.96 12.33
C TYR A 56 -10.49 -4.83 13.36
N GLY A 57 -11.48 -5.59 12.90
CA GLY A 57 -12.30 -6.48 13.73
C GLY A 57 -13.52 -5.82 14.39
N ASP A 58 -13.70 -4.51 14.22
CA ASP A 58 -14.87 -3.79 14.75
C ASP A 58 -16.07 -3.83 13.78
N GLN A 59 -15.84 -4.19 12.51
CA GLN A 59 -16.88 -4.24 11.49
C GLN A 59 -17.72 -5.53 11.55
N ILE A 60 -19.01 -5.39 11.23
CA ILE A 60 -19.93 -6.53 11.05
C ILE A 60 -19.46 -7.38 9.85
N ASN A 61 -19.06 -6.75 8.74
CA ASN A 61 -18.46 -7.44 7.61
C ASN A 61 -16.96 -7.66 7.82
N LYS A 62 -16.59 -8.91 8.11
CA LYS A 62 -15.22 -9.31 8.42
C LYS A 62 -14.37 -9.55 7.17
N GLU A 63 -15.01 -9.74 6.01
CA GLU A 63 -14.31 -10.06 4.75
C GLU A 63 -13.57 -8.84 4.18
N ASP A 64 -14.16 -7.65 4.26
CA ASP A 64 -13.52 -6.41 3.77
C ASP A 64 -12.36 -5.95 4.66
N SER A 65 -12.26 -6.48 5.90
CA SER A 65 -11.28 -6.01 6.88
C SER A 65 -9.84 -6.35 6.52
N PHE A 66 -9.57 -7.54 5.95
CA PHE A 66 -8.22 -7.91 5.51
C PHE A 66 -7.88 -7.33 4.14
N LYS A 67 -8.88 -6.97 3.32
CA LYS A 67 -8.69 -6.39 2.00
C LYS A 67 -7.95 -5.05 2.09
N SER A 68 -8.36 -4.15 2.99
CA SER A 68 -7.67 -2.87 3.18
C SER A 68 -6.20 -3.02 3.58
N VAL A 69 -5.87 -4.07 4.36
CA VAL A 69 -4.48 -4.38 4.75
C VAL A 69 -3.69 -4.89 3.55
N VAL A 70 -4.27 -5.82 2.78
CA VAL A 70 -3.65 -6.36 1.56
C VAL A 70 -3.42 -5.25 0.52
N ASP A 71 -4.43 -4.44 0.25
CA ASP A 71 -4.37 -3.33 -0.71
C ASP A 71 -3.29 -2.32 -0.32
N TYR A 72 -3.12 -2.04 0.98
CA TYR A 72 -2.06 -1.17 1.45
C TYR A 72 -0.66 -1.77 1.21
N ILE A 73 -0.46 -3.06 1.51
CA ILE A 73 0.82 -3.75 1.26
C ILE A 73 1.13 -3.76 -0.24
N ASP A 74 0.16 -4.13 -1.07
CA ASP A 74 0.30 -4.16 -2.52
C ASP A 74 0.58 -2.76 -3.09
N ALA A 75 -0.02 -1.71 -2.53
CA ALA A 75 0.28 -0.33 -2.92
C ALA A 75 1.74 0.07 -2.62
N GLN A 76 2.33 -0.41 -1.51
CA GLN A 76 3.76 -0.17 -1.23
C GLN A 76 4.66 -0.92 -2.21
N PHE A 77 4.30 -2.16 -2.57
CA PHE A 77 5.04 -2.90 -3.59
C PHE A 77 4.90 -2.27 -4.97
N GLU A 78 3.72 -1.77 -5.33
CA GLU A 78 3.49 -1.06 -6.58
C GLU A 78 4.33 0.22 -6.63
N ALA A 79 4.35 1.02 -5.56
CA ALA A 79 5.15 2.24 -5.51
C ALA A 79 6.65 1.96 -5.74
N TYR A 80 7.16 0.89 -5.15
CA TYR A 80 8.55 0.44 -5.35
C TYR A 80 8.79 -0.07 -6.78
N LEU A 81 7.87 -0.87 -7.32
CA LEU A 81 7.95 -1.38 -8.70
C LEU A 81 7.94 -0.25 -9.73
N GLN A 82 7.08 0.75 -9.54
CA GLN A 82 7.02 1.93 -10.42
C GLN A 82 8.34 2.71 -10.41
N GLU A 83 9.03 2.80 -9.28
CA GLU A 83 10.37 3.40 -9.21
C GLU A 83 11.41 2.55 -9.95
N GLU A 84 11.34 1.22 -9.82
CA GLU A 84 12.22 0.28 -10.53
C GLU A 84 12.03 0.36 -12.06
N LEU A 85 10.80 0.60 -12.52
CA LEU A 85 10.46 0.72 -13.94
C LEU A 85 10.86 2.07 -14.57
N LYS A 86 11.23 3.09 -13.78
CA LYS A 86 11.69 4.38 -14.33
C LYS A 86 12.99 4.21 -15.14
N ILE A 87 13.16 5.07 -16.15
CA ILE A 87 14.38 5.11 -16.98
C ILE A 87 15.55 5.71 -16.18
N LYS A 88 15.30 6.82 -15.47
CA LYS A 88 16.25 7.41 -14.52
C LYS A 88 15.89 6.92 -13.12
N ARG A 89 16.47 5.81 -12.73
CA ARG A 89 16.22 5.17 -11.42
C ARG A 89 17.07 5.83 -10.35
N SER A 90 16.45 6.17 -9.23
CA SER A 90 17.15 6.67 -8.05
C SER A 90 16.96 5.76 -6.84
N LEU A 91 17.16 4.45 -7.02
CA LEU A 91 16.93 3.42 -5.99
C LEU A 91 17.75 3.64 -4.71
N ALA A 92 18.97 4.17 -4.83
CA ALA A 92 19.83 4.45 -3.68
C ALA A 92 19.31 5.56 -2.76
N THR A 93 18.52 6.49 -3.30
CA THR A 93 17.93 7.61 -2.55
C THR A 93 16.43 7.45 -2.35
N TYR A 94 15.83 6.40 -2.90
CA TYR A 94 14.41 6.15 -2.80
C TYR A 94 14.05 5.69 -1.38
N HIS A 95 12.98 6.27 -0.83
CA HIS A 95 12.50 5.88 0.48
C HIS A 95 11.71 4.57 0.37
N ASP A 96 12.29 3.48 0.88
CA ASP A 96 11.60 2.19 0.94
C ASP A 96 10.46 2.22 1.96
N THR A 97 9.23 2.16 1.46
CA THR A 97 7.99 2.15 2.28
C THR A 97 7.37 0.75 2.41
N ARG A 98 8.04 -0.29 1.89
CA ARG A 98 7.54 -1.67 1.96
C ARG A 98 7.47 -2.14 3.41
N ILE A 99 6.49 -2.99 3.70
CA ILE A 99 6.29 -3.53 5.05
C ILE A 99 7.24 -4.70 5.27
N HIS A 100 8.23 -4.50 6.12
CA HIS A 100 9.24 -5.51 6.43
C HIS A 100 8.75 -6.59 7.40
N VAL A 101 7.87 -6.21 8.34
CA VAL A 101 7.36 -7.10 9.38
C VAL A 101 5.92 -6.73 9.74
N CYS A 102 5.09 -7.74 9.97
CA CYS A 102 3.73 -7.60 10.46
C CYS A 102 3.63 -8.25 11.84
N LEU A 103 3.50 -7.44 12.89
CA LEU A 103 3.19 -7.95 14.23
C LEU A 103 1.69 -8.23 14.33
N TYR A 104 1.33 -9.51 14.36
CA TYR A 104 -0.06 -9.91 14.41
C TYR A 104 -0.51 -10.15 15.85
N PHE A 105 -1.31 -9.23 16.39
CA PHE A 105 -1.83 -9.30 17.76
C PHE A 105 -3.00 -10.27 17.85
N ILE A 106 -2.76 -11.41 18.51
CA ILE A 106 -3.75 -12.42 18.86
C ILE A 106 -4.36 -12.04 20.22
N CYS A 107 -5.69 -12.06 20.28
CA CYS A 107 -6.43 -11.81 21.51
C CYS A 107 -6.24 -12.98 22.50
N PRO A 108 -5.96 -12.71 23.79
CA PRO A 108 -5.72 -13.73 24.81
C PRO A 108 -7.01 -14.43 25.24
N THR A 109 -7.65 -15.19 24.34
CA THR A 109 -8.91 -15.91 24.64
C THR A 109 -8.68 -17.21 25.40
N GLY A 110 -7.46 -17.77 25.36
CA GLY A 110 -7.13 -19.05 25.97
C GLY A 110 -7.64 -20.29 25.22
N HIS A 111 -8.45 -20.11 24.16
CA HIS A 111 -9.01 -21.23 23.41
C HIS A 111 -8.24 -21.56 22.14
N GLY A 112 -8.11 -20.64 21.19
CA GLY A 112 -7.46 -20.85 19.90
C GLY A 112 -7.46 -19.58 19.06
N LEU A 113 -7.07 -19.68 17.79
CA LEU A 113 -7.16 -18.58 16.84
C LEU A 113 -8.62 -18.34 16.43
N LYS A 114 -8.97 -17.06 16.26
CA LYS A 114 -10.27 -16.71 15.67
C LYS A 114 -10.25 -17.03 14.18
N SER A 115 -11.40 -17.42 13.63
CA SER A 115 -11.50 -17.72 12.19
C SER A 115 -11.09 -16.53 11.30
N ILE A 116 -11.37 -15.31 11.74
CA ILE A 116 -10.93 -14.09 11.05
C ILE A 116 -9.40 -13.96 11.04
N ASP A 117 -8.73 -14.32 12.13
CA ASP A 117 -7.28 -14.25 12.24
C ASP A 117 -6.63 -15.22 11.26
N LEU A 118 -7.17 -16.44 11.21
CA LEU A 118 -6.71 -17.49 10.30
C LEU A 118 -6.82 -17.08 8.83
N VAL A 119 -7.98 -16.57 8.41
CA VAL A 119 -8.21 -16.11 7.04
C VAL A 119 -7.31 -14.94 6.70
N CYS A 120 -7.14 -13.98 7.62
CA CYS A 120 -6.28 -12.82 7.41
C CYS A 120 -4.82 -13.23 7.26
N MET A 121 -4.29 -14.03 8.19
CA MET A 121 -2.91 -14.51 8.14
C MET A 121 -2.65 -15.29 6.85
N LYS A 122 -3.59 -16.14 6.41
CA LYS A 122 -3.47 -16.90 5.16
C LYS A 122 -3.45 -16.01 3.89
N LYS A 123 -3.99 -14.80 3.94
CA LYS A 123 -3.98 -13.87 2.80
C LYS A 123 -2.71 -13.01 2.76
N ILE A 124 -2.12 -12.73 3.91
CA ILE A 124 -0.93 -11.87 4.04
C ILE A 124 0.38 -12.65 4.15
N ASP A 125 0.37 -13.96 4.42
CA ASP A 125 1.57 -14.80 4.59
C ASP A 125 2.52 -14.79 3.39
N THR A 126 1.98 -14.68 2.17
CA THR A 126 2.75 -14.56 0.93
C THR A 126 3.30 -13.17 0.69
N LYS A 127 2.83 -12.15 1.42
CA LYS A 127 3.14 -10.74 1.18
C LYS A 127 3.99 -10.08 2.25
N VAL A 128 3.99 -10.58 3.48
CA VAL A 128 4.72 -9.97 4.60
C VAL A 128 5.21 -11.03 5.58
N ASN A 129 6.33 -10.73 6.25
CA ASN A 129 6.83 -11.54 7.36
C ASN A 129 5.89 -11.39 8.57
N ILE A 130 5.08 -12.41 8.84
CA ILE A 130 4.13 -12.40 9.97
C ILE A 130 4.81 -12.90 11.24
N VAL A 131 4.74 -12.09 12.31
CA VAL A 131 5.18 -12.46 13.66
C VAL A 131 3.96 -12.48 14.57
N PRO A 132 3.43 -13.66 14.94
CA PRO A 132 2.28 -13.75 15.82
C PRO A 132 2.66 -13.43 17.27
N ILE A 133 1.91 -12.54 17.89
CA ILE A 133 2.11 -12.11 19.28
C ILE A 133 0.80 -12.25 20.07
N ILE A 134 0.87 -12.82 21.26
CA ILE A 134 -0.27 -12.89 22.18
C ILE A 134 -0.28 -11.59 22.98
N ALA A 135 -1.32 -10.78 22.77
CA ALA A 135 -1.51 -9.52 23.46
C ALA A 135 -1.95 -9.72 24.91
N LYS A 136 -1.63 -8.77 25.80
CA LYS A 136 -2.06 -8.77 27.21
C LYS A 136 -1.88 -10.15 27.88
N ALA A 137 -0.69 -10.73 27.72
CA ALA A 137 -0.38 -12.07 28.22
C ALA A 137 -0.50 -12.19 29.76
N ASP A 138 -0.49 -11.07 30.48
CA ASP A 138 -0.75 -10.96 31.91
C ASP A 138 -2.18 -11.37 32.33
N THR A 139 -3.08 -11.56 31.36
CA THR A 139 -4.45 -12.05 31.61
C THR A 139 -4.56 -13.58 31.62
N ILE A 140 -3.52 -14.31 31.20
CA ILE A 140 -3.54 -15.78 31.08
C ILE A 140 -2.52 -16.37 32.08
N SER A 141 -2.86 -17.48 32.73
CA SER A 141 -1.90 -18.19 33.58
C SER A 141 -0.79 -18.87 32.77
N LYS A 142 0.38 -19.12 33.38
CA LYS A 142 1.51 -19.75 32.68
C LYS A 142 1.17 -21.12 32.09
N THR A 143 0.34 -21.91 32.77
CA THR A 143 -0.06 -23.26 32.32
C THR A 143 -1.04 -23.19 31.14
N GLU A 144 -1.99 -22.27 31.16
CA GLU A 144 -2.91 -22.02 30.05
C GLU A 144 -2.19 -21.41 28.85
N LEU A 145 -1.21 -20.53 29.08
CA LEU A 145 -0.42 -19.91 28.03
C LEU A 145 0.33 -20.96 27.21
N GLN A 146 0.94 -21.95 27.84
CA GLN A 146 1.65 -23.03 27.12
C GLN A 146 0.70 -23.88 26.26
N LYS A 147 -0.49 -24.20 26.79
CA LYS A 147 -1.53 -24.91 26.02
C LYS A 147 -2.02 -24.05 24.84
N PHE A 148 -2.21 -22.75 25.08
CA PHE A 148 -2.67 -21.80 24.07
C PHE A 148 -1.64 -21.62 22.95
N LYS A 149 -0.35 -21.45 23.28
CA LYS A 149 0.75 -21.41 22.29
C LYS A 149 0.78 -22.66 21.41
N SER A 150 0.71 -23.84 22.04
CA SER A 150 0.71 -25.12 21.33
C SER A 150 -0.48 -25.25 20.37
N LYS A 151 -1.65 -24.81 20.80
CA LYS A 151 -2.87 -24.85 19.97
C LYS A 151 -2.82 -23.86 18.82
N ILE A 152 -2.35 -22.62 19.04
CA ILE A 152 -2.14 -21.64 17.97
C ILE A 152 -1.18 -22.21 16.91
N MET A 153 -0.05 -22.78 17.33
CA MET A 153 0.94 -23.34 16.39
C MET A 153 0.37 -24.51 15.59
N SER A 154 -0.40 -25.40 16.23
CA SER A 154 -1.07 -26.50 15.54
C SER A 154 -2.12 -26.02 14.53
N GLU A 155 -2.90 -24.99 14.87
CA GLU A 155 -3.88 -24.38 13.97
C GLU A 155 -3.22 -23.67 12.77
N LEU A 156 -2.08 -23.01 12.97
CA LEU A 156 -1.32 -22.38 11.88
C LEU A 156 -0.75 -23.44 10.91
N GLN A 157 -0.17 -24.52 11.44
CA GLN A 157 0.41 -25.59 10.64
C GLN A 157 -0.66 -26.37 9.86
N SER A 158 -1.77 -26.73 10.49
CA SER A 158 -2.86 -27.47 9.84
C SER A 158 -3.52 -26.70 8.69
N ASN A 159 -3.52 -25.37 8.75
CA ASN A 159 -4.03 -24.50 7.68
C ASN A 159 -2.95 -24.02 6.69
N GLY A 160 -1.70 -24.47 6.90
CA GLY A 160 -0.54 -24.11 6.07
C GLY A 160 -0.27 -22.61 6.01
N VAL A 161 -0.46 -21.90 7.11
CA VAL A 161 -0.14 -20.47 7.22
C VAL A 161 1.36 -20.34 7.47
N ASN A 162 2.07 -19.64 6.57
CA ASN A 162 3.50 -19.41 6.74
C ASN A 162 3.75 -18.21 7.64
N ILE A 163 4.29 -18.45 8.83
CA ILE A 163 4.80 -17.39 9.70
C ILE A 163 6.29 -17.19 9.47
N TYR A 164 6.81 -16.04 9.88
CA TYR A 164 8.23 -15.76 9.83
C TYR A 164 8.99 -16.70 10.77
N GLN A 165 9.98 -17.40 10.23
CA GLN A 165 10.91 -18.24 10.97
C GLN A 165 12.30 -17.64 10.87
N PHE A 166 13.01 -17.63 11.99
CA PHE A 166 14.38 -17.15 12.05
C PHE A 166 15.28 -18.06 11.24
N PRO A 167 16.21 -17.48 10.45
CA PRO A 167 17.18 -18.26 9.72
C PRO A 167 18.06 -19.05 10.70
N THR A 168 18.22 -20.35 10.45
CA THR A 168 19.09 -21.24 11.22
C THR A 168 20.28 -21.70 10.38
N ASP A 169 20.64 -20.92 9.36
CA ASP A 169 21.65 -21.28 8.38
C ASP A 169 23.07 -20.89 8.84
N ASP A 170 23.18 -19.89 9.72
CA ASP A 170 24.46 -19.41 10.25
C ASP A 170 24.75 -20.01 11.63
N GLU A 171 25.78 -20.85 11.72
CA GLU A 171 26.26 -21.55 12.92
C GLU A 171 26.45 -20.64 14.14
N SER A 172 26.77 -19.36 13.94
CA SER A 172 27.00 -18.40 15.03
C SER A 172 25.71 -17.95 15.74
N VAL A 173 24.56 -18.04 15.06
CA VAL A 173 23.26 -17.57 15.56
C VAL A 173 22.18 -18.66 15.59
N VAL A 174 22.48 -19.88 15.14
CA VAL A 174 21.53 -21.01 15.13
C VAL A 174 20.92 -21.27 16.50
N GLU A 175 21.74 -21.33 17.55
CA GLU A 175 21.24 -21.65 18.90
C GLU A 175 20.23 -20.61 19.39
N ILE A 176 20.55 -19.32 19.18
CA ILE A 176 19.69 -18.20 19.56
C ILE A 176 18.42 -18.21 18.72
N ASN A 177 18.53 -18.37 17.40
CA ASN A 177 17.39 -18.34 16.49
C ASN A 177 16.46 -19.54 16.67
N SER A 178 17.01 -20.72 16.95
CA SER A 178 16.24 -21.92 17.31
C SER A 178 15.47 -21.71 18.62
N ALA A 179 16.15 -21.15 19.64
CA ALA A 179 15.50 -20.78 20.89
C ALA A 179 14.38 -19.75 20.66
N MET A 180 14.60 -18.73 19.83
CA MET A 180 13.56 -17.73 19.51
C MET A 180 12.38 -18.33 18.75
N ASN A 181 12.62 -19.21 17.78
CA ASN A 181 11.57 -19.93 17.04
C ASN A 181 10.68 -20.76 17.99
N SER A 182 11.25 -21.37 19.04
CA SER A 182 10.48 -22.14 20.03
C SER A 182 9.54 -21.28 20.92
N HIS A 183 9.81 -19.97 21.01
CA HIS A 183 9.00 -19.06 21.83
C HIS A 183 7.82 -18.44 21.08
N VAL A 184 7.77 -18.59 19.75
CA VAL A 184 6.68 -18.10 18.90
C VAL A 184 5.43 -18.96 19.12
N PRO A 185 4.24 -18.35 19.33
CA PRO A 185 3.96 -16.92 19.38
C PRO A 185 4.43 -16.24 20.69
N PHE A 186 5.00 -15.04 20.60
CA PHE A 186 5.52 -14.31 21.75
C PHE A 186 4.40 -13.80 22.65
N ALA A 187 4.50 -14.06 23.96
CA ALA A 187 3.52 -13.61 24.94
C ALA A 187 3.96 -12.26 25.52
N VAL A 188 3.30 -11.17 25.13
CA VAL A 188 3.78 -9.81 25.44
C VAL A 188 2.82 -9.01 26.32
N VAL A 189 3.42 -8.14 27.11
CA VAL A 189 2.74 -7.17 27.97
C VAL A 189 3.39 -5.81 27.69
N GLY A 190 2.59 -4.80 27.39
CA GLY A 190 3.07 -3.42 27.21
C GLY A 190 2.68 -2.55 28.41
N SER A 191 3.53 -1.61 28.79
CA SER A 191 3.21 -0.59 29.79
C SER A 191 3.96 0.72 29.50
N THR A 192 3.25 1.84 29.64
CA THR A 192 3.84 3.19 29.66
C THR A 192 4.25 3.62 31.07
N ASP A 193 3.75 2.93 32.10
CA ASP A 193 3.92 3.34 33.48
C ASP A 193 5.21 2.76 34.06
N PHE A 194 5.95 3.61 34.78
CA PHE A 194 7.15 3.20 35.51
C PHE A 194 6.84 3.05 36.99
N VAL A 195 7.14 1.87 37.52
CA VAL A 195 7.01 1.57 38.95
C VAL A 195 8.40 1.37 39.53
N ARG A 196 8.63 1.95 40.72
CA ARG A 196 9.88 1.77 41.47
C ARG A 196 9.87 0.41 42.15
N ILE A 197 10.71 -0.51 41.70
CA ILE A 197 10.89 -1.82 42.32
C ILE A 197 12.33 -1.88 42.85
N GLY A 198 12.47 -1.75 44.16
CA GLY A 198 13.75 -1.53 44.82
C GLY A 198 14.38 -0.18 44.45
N ASN A 199 15.58 -0.22 43.86
CA ASN A 199 16.34 0.99 43.46
C ASN A 199 16.26 1.32 41.96
N LYS A 200 15.47 0.59 41.18
CA LYS A 200 15.34 0.83 39.73
C LYS A 200 13.89 1.17 39.36
N MET A 201 13.74 2.12 38.45
CA MET A 201 12.46 2.40 37.79
C MET A 201 12.32 1.41 36.63
N MET A 202 11.25 0.62 36.63
CA MET A 202 10.99 -0.37 35.58
C MET A 202 9.58 -0.22 35.03
N ARG A 203 9.44 -0.37 33.71
CA ARG A 203 8.13 -0.41 33.04
C ARG A 203 7.34 -1.59 33.58
N SER A 204 6.21 -1.30 34.21
CA SER A 204 5.43 -2.30 34.92
C SER A 204 3.94 -1.99 34.88
N ARG A 205 3.10 -3.02 35.02
CA ARG A 205 1.66 -2.88 35.26
C ARG A 205 1.37 -3.24 36.70
N GLN A 206 0.76 -2.32 37.44
CA GLN A 206 0.42 -2.53 38.84
C GLN A 206 -1.04 -3.01 38.98
N TYR A 207 -1.21 -4.11 39.68
CA TYR A 207 -2.50 -4.68 40.07
C TYR A 207 -2.59 -4.75 41.59
N PRO A 208 -3.82 -4.84 42.17
CA PRO A 208 -3.98 -5.02 43.61
C PRO A 208 -3.27 -6.26 44.17
N TRP A 209 -3.12 -7.30 43.35
CA TRP A 209 -2.48 -8.58 43.72
C TRP A 209 -0.99 -8.67 43.36
N GLY A 210 -0.40 -7.66 42.71
CA GLY A 210 1.01 -7.69 42.36
C GLY A 210 1.39 -6.80 41.17
N THR A 211 2.67 -6.81 40.83
CA THR A 211 3.24 -5.96 39.79
C THR A 211 3.86 -6.81 38.68
N VAL A 212 3.37 -6.63 37.45
CA VAL A 212 3.89 -7.31 36.26
C VAL A 212 4.96 -6.43 35.62
N GLN A 213 6.22 -6.81 35.79
CA GLN A 213 7.37 -6.19 35.11
C GLN A 213 7.41 -6.58 33.62
N VAL A 214 7.51 -5.60 32.73
CA VAL A 214 7.53 -5.81 31.27
C VAL A 214 8.89 -6.33 30.79
N GLU A 215 9.99 -5.90 31.41
CA GLU A 215 11.34 -6.33 31.00
C GLU A 215 11.80 -7.62 31.70
N ASN A 216 10.91 -8.30 32.42
CA ASN A 216 11.24 -9.52 33.14
C ASN A 216 10.81 -10.75 32.33
N GLU A 217 11.78 -11.56 31.90
CA GLU A 217 11.55 -12.78 31.11
C GLU A 217 10.73 -13.85 31.84
N ALA A 218 10.68 -13.82 33.17
CA ALA A 218 9.84 -14.72 33.95
C ALA A 218 8.36 -14.35 33.88
N HIS A 219 8.03 -13.11 33.46
CA HIS A 219 6.67 -12.59 33.35
C HIS A 219 6.16 -12.57 31.91
N CYS A 220 6.98 -12.14 30.96
CA CYS A 220 6.59 -12.09 29.54
C CYS A 220 7.80 -12.20 28.60
N ASP A 221 7.52 -12.51 27.34
CA ASP A 221 8.53 -12.67 26.29
C ASP A 221 8.88 -11.33 25.60
N PHE A 222 8.63 -10.19 26.25
CA PHE A 222 8.85 -8.87 25.65
C PHE A 222 10.32 -8.62 25.28
N VAL A 223 11.26 -9.01 26.16
CA VAL A 223 12.70 -8.86 25.91
C VAL A 223 13.12 -9.62 24.66
N LYS A 224 12.63 -10.85 24.50
CA LYS A 224 12.86 -11.70 23.32
C LYS A 224 12.31 -11.08 22.05
N LEU A 225 11.09 -10.53 22.10
CA LEU A 225 10.50 -9.81 20.96
C LEU A 225 11.34 -8.56 20.59
N ARG A 226 11.81 -7.81 21.57
CA ARG A 226 12.62 -6.60 21.33
C ARG A 226 13.95 -6.94 20.68
N GLU A 227 14.65 -7.94 21.21
CA GLU A 227 15.92 -8.43 20.65
C GLU A 227 15.75 -8.95 19.23
N MET A 228 14.66 -9.68 19.00
CA MET A 228 14.28 -10.19 17.69
C MET A 228 14.07 -9.10 16.64
N LEU A 229 13.29 -8.07 16.95
CA LEU A 229 12.89 -7.04 15.97
C LEU A 229 13.98 -6.01 15.70
N ILE A 230 14.75 -5.65 16.72
CA ILE A 230 15.64 -4.48 16.67
C ILE A 230 17.10 -4.88 16.50
N ARG A 231 17.56 -5.95 17.17
CA ARG A 231 19.00 -6.26 17.24
C ARG A 231 19.48 -7.22 16.17
N THR A 232 18.78 -8.34 15.98
CA THR A 232 19.38 -9.48 15.26
C THR A 232 18.85 -9.64 13.84
N ASN A 233 17.53 -9.47 13.63
CA ASN A 233 16.88 -9.99 12.42
C ASN A 233 16.30 -8.90 11.50
N MET A 234 16.58 -7.62 11.75
CA MET A 234 16.05 -6.53 10.93
C MET A 234 16.49 -6.66 9.46
N GLU A 235 17.75 -6.97 9.21
CA GLU A 235 18.29 -7.13 7.86
C GLU A 235 17.71 -8.36 7.15
N ASP A 236 17.61 -9.51 7.81
CA ASP A 236 16.97 -10.72 7.25
C ASP A 236 15.50 -10.47 6.88
N MET A 237 14.74 -9.78 7.74
CA MET A 237 13.36 -9.42 7.42
C MET A 237 13.27 -8.52 6.18
N ARG A 238 14.19 -7.56 6.02
CA ARG A 238 14.27 -6.71 4.82
C ARG A 238 14.63 -7.53 3.58
N GLU A 239 15.60 -8.43 3.68
CA GLU A 239 16.02 -9.30 2.59
C GLU A 239 14.91 -10.26 2.17
N LYS A 240 14.23 -10.95 3.10
CA LYS A 240 13.05 -11.78 2.79
C LYS A 240 11.92 -10.98 2.17
N THR A 241 11.70 -9.74 2.63
CA THR A 241 10.70 -8.85 2.03
C THR A 241 11.05 -8.56 0.58
N HIS A 242 12.32 -8.29 0.27
CA HIS A 242 12.76 -8.03 -1.09
C HIS A 242 12.78 -9.30 -1.96
N GLY A 243 13.56 -10.31 -1.58
CA GLY A 243 13.85 -11.49 -2.39
C GLY A 243 12.71 -12.50 -2.49
N ARG A 244 11.74 -12.48 -1.57
CA ARG A 244 10.59 -13.39 -1.61
C ARG A 244 9.27 -12.66 -1.85
N HIS A 245 8.88 -11.77 -0.95
CA HIS A 245 7.54 -11.17 -0.98
C HIS A 245 7.38 -10.19 -2.15
N TYR A 246 8.32 -9.27 -2.32
CA TYR A 246 8.32 -8.32 -3.41
C TYR A 246 8.55 -9.00 -4.76
N GLU A 247 9.51 -9.92 -4.88
CA GLU A 247 9.74 -10.65 -6.15
C GLU A 247 8.50 -11.44 -6.61
N LEU A 248 7.76 -12.06 -5.68
CA LEU A 248 6.51 -12.74 -5.99
C LEU A 248 5.45 -11.76 -6.53
N TYR A 249 5.33 -10.58 -5.92
CA TYR A 249 4.43 -9.52 -6.38
C TYR A 249 4.87 -8.99 -7.76
N ARG A 250 6.16 -8.68 -7.91
CA ARG A 250 6.80 -8.18 -9.12
C ARG A 250 6.57 -9.14 -10.29
N LYS A 251 6.86 -10.44 -10.12
CA LYS A 251 6.62 -11.46 -11.15
C LYS A 251 5.16 -11.44 -11.63
N ARG A 252 4.20 -11.52 -10.70
CA ARG A 252 2.76 -11.50 -11.03
C ARG A 252 2.34 -10.21 -11.72
N ARG A 253 2.87 -9.06 -11.30
CA ARG A 253 2.53 -7.76 -11.90
C ARG A 253 3.12 -7.59 -13.29
N LEU A 254 4.37 -8.02 -13.49
CA LEU A 254 5.00 -8.00 -14.80
C LEU A 254 4.24 -8.89 -15.79
N GLU A 255 3.85 -10.10 -15.37
CA GLU A 255 2.99 -10.99 -16.17
C GLU A 255 1.66 -10.30 -16.54
N GLN A 256 0.98 -9.66 -15.58
CA GLN A 256 -0.26 -8.91 -15.83
C GLN A 256 -0.09 -7.71 -16.76
N MET A 257 1.05 -7.03 -16.68
CA MET A 257 1.40 -5.94 -17.59
C MET A 257 1.78 -6.46 -18.99
N GLY A 258 1.79 -7.79 -19.22
CA GLY A 258 2.14 -8.42 -20.49
C GLY A 258 3.65 -8.53 -20.71
N PHE A 259 4.45 -8.60 -19.65
CA PHE A 259 5.84 -9.01 -19.72
C PHE A 259 5.90 -10.52 -19.47
N SER A 260 5.96 -11.30 -20.53
CA SER A 260 6.23 -12.74 -20.45
C SER A 260 7.73 -12.99 -20.64
N ASP A 261 8.29 -13.92 -19.87
CA ASP A 261 9.68 -14.38 -20.03
C ASP A 261 9.88 -15.16 -21.34
N VAL A 262 8.79 -15.48 -22.06
CA VAL A 262 8.78 -16.27 -23.28
C VAL A 262 8.01 -15.55 -24.40
N ASP A 263 8.61 -15.55 -25.60
CA ASP A 263 7.95 -15.19 -26.86
C ASP A 263 7.01 -16.32 -27.33
N SER A 264 6.23 -16.09 -28.37
CA SER A 264 5.40 -17.08 -29.10
C SER A 264 6.20 -18.31 -29.56
N GLU A 265 7.53 -18.21 -29.60
CA GLU A 265 8.48 -19.30 -29.92
C GLU A 265 9.19 -19.90 -28.69
N ASN A 266 8.72 -19.63 -27.46
CA ASN A 266 9.30 -20.18 -26.22
C ASN A 266 10.77 -19.79 -25.96
N LYS A 267 11.25 -18.68 -26.55
CA LYS A 267 12.59 -18.15 -26.33
C LYS A 267 12.61 -17.17 -25.14
N PRO A 268 13.66 -17.18 -24.29
CA PRO A 268 13.79 -16.24 -23.19
C PRO A 268 13.91 -14.81 -23.73
N VAL A 269 12.95 -13.94 -23.42
CA VAL A 269 12.96 -12.53 -23.85
C VAL A 269 13.55 -11.68 -22.73
N SER A 270 14.56 -10.88 -23.05
CA SER A 270 15.15 -9.98 -22.07
C SER A 270 14.14 -8.90 -21.66
N PHE A 271 14.03 -8.63 -20.35
CA PHE A 271 13.21 -7.56 -19.77
C PHE A 271 13.40 -6.20 -20.48
N GLN A 272 14.62 -5.96 -20.96
CA GLN A 272 14.99 -4.75 -21.68
C GLN A 272 14.37 -4.70 -23.09
N GLN A 273 14.34 -5.83 -23.82
CA GLN A 273 13.70 -5.92 -25.14
C GLN A 273 12.19 -5.73 -25.05
N THR A 274 11.52 -6.31 -24.06
CA THR A 274 10.06 -6.13 -23.90
C THR A 274 9.70 -4.69 -23.52
N CYS A 275 10.55 -4.02 -22.71
CA CYS A 275 10.43 -2.59 -22.43
C CYS A 275 10.61 -1.73 -23.70
N GLU A 276 11.59 -2.06 -24.54
CA GLU A 276 11.83 -1.37 -25.81
C GLU A 276 10.68 -1.57 -26.80
N ILE A 277 10.14 -2.78 -26.90
CA ILE A 277 8.98 -3.10 -27.74
C ILE A 277 7.77 -2.29 -27.28
N LYS A 278 7.40 -2.35 -25.99
CA LYS A 278 6.26 -1.57 -25.47
C LYS A 278 6.46 -0.06 -25.61
N ARG A 279 7.69 0.43 -25.47
CA ARG A 279 8.02 1.83 -25.73
C ARG A 279 7.78 2.19 -27.19
N SER A 280 8.22 1.34 -28.11
CA SER A 280 8.01 1.53 -29.54
C SER A 280 6.52 1.54 -29.88
N THR A 281 5.75 0.61 -29.32
CA THR A 281 4.30 0.54 -29.49
C THR A 281 3.60 1.77 -28.93
N HIS A 282 3.97 2.22 -27.72
CA HIS A 282 3.37 3.42 -27.11
C HIS A 282 3.71 4.70 -27.87
N LEU A 283 4.95 4.82 -28.37
CA LEU A 283 5.34 5.93 -29.24
C LEU A 283 4.55 5.92 -30.55
N GLN A 284 4.35 4.74 -31.15
CA GLN A 284 3.50 4.60 -32.34
C GLN A 284 2.04 4.98 -32.06
N GLU A 285 1.46 4.58 -30.92
CA GLU A 285 0.10 4.96 -30.54
C GLU A 285 -0.03 6.48 -30.32
N LEU A 286 0.94 7.11 -29.65
CA LEU A 286 0.96 8.56 -29.48
C LEU A 286 1.05 9.28 -30.82
N GLN A 287 1.88 8.76 -31.73
CA GLN A 287 2.05 9.33 -33.05
C GLN A 287 0.80 9.14 -33.92
N GLN A 288 0.14 7.98 -33.86
CA GLN A 288 -1.16 7.77 -34.50
C GLN A 288 -2.21 8.74 -33.96
N LYS A 289 -2.30 8.94 -32.64
CA LYS A 289 -3.24 9.90 -32.05
C LYS A 289 -2.91 11.34 -32.44
N GLU A 290 -1.63 11.70 -32.54
CA GLU A 290 -1.22 13.01 -33.03
C GLU A 290 -1.61 13.20 -34.49
N ASP A 291 -1.38 12.20 -35.34
CA ASP A 291 -1.75 12.21 -36.75
C ASP A 291 -3.27 12.27 -36.96
N GLU A 292 -4.04 11.51 -36.18
CA GLU A 292 -5.51 11.59 -36.15
C GLU A 292 -5.99 12.98 -35.73
N MET A 293 -5.39 13.56 -34.69
CA MET A 293 -5.72 14.91 -34.24
C MET A 293 -5.38 15.96 -35.30
N ARG A 294 -4.23 15.82 -35.97
CA ARG A 294 -3.83 16.67 -37.10
C ARG A 294 -4.80 16.53 -38.27
N GLN A 295 -5.21 15.31 -38.63
CA GLN A 295 -6.18 15.08 -39.70
C GLN A 295 -7.55 15.70 -39.35
N MET A 296 -8.05 15.50 -38.13
CA MET A 296 -9.29 16.14 -37.68
C MET A 296 -9.19 17.67 -37.73
N PHE A 297 -8.05 18.24 -37.33
CA PHE A 297 -7.82 19.67 -37.42
C PHE A 297 -7.86 20.17 -38.87
N VAL A 298 -7.16 19.50 -39.79
CA VAL A 298 -7.16 19.87 -41.22
C VAL A 298 -8.57 19.77 -41.81
N THR A 299 -9.33 18.73 -41.48
CA THR A 299 -10.72 18.59 -41.94
C THR A 299 -11.59 19.73 -41.41
N ARG A 300 -11.50 20.06 -40.11
CA ARG A 300 -12.25 21.20 -39.55
C ARG A 300 -11.86 22.54 -40.15
N VAL A 301 -10.57 22.76 -40.45
CA VAL A 301 -10.12 23.98 -41.13
C VAL A 301 -10.72 24.06 -42.52
N LYS A 302 -10.72 22.96 -43.29
CA LYS A 302 -11.35 22.91 -44.62
C LYS A 302 -12.85 23.14 -44.59
N GLU A 303 -13.56 22.56 -43.62
CA GLU A 303 -15.00 22.79 -43.41
C GLU A 303 -15.26 24.26 -43.10
N LYS A 304 -14.49 24.86 -42.18
CA LYS A 304 -14.63 26.28 -41.83
C LYS A 304 -14.28 27.20 -42.98
N GLU A 305 -13.28 26.87 -43.79
CA GLU A 305 -12.91 27.63 -44.99
C GLU A 305 -14.02 27.55 -46.05
N ALA A 306 -14.65 26.38 -46.21
CA ALA A 306 -15.78 26.21 -47.11
C ALA A 306 -17.00 27.02 -46.65
N GLU A 307 -17.35 26.97 -45.36
CA GLU A 307 -18.40 27.82 -44.76
C GLU A 307 -18.12 29.31 -44.98
N LEU A 308 -16.88 29.75 -44.75
CA LEU A 308 -16.49 31.15 -44.95
C LEU A 308 -16.66 31.57 -46.42
N LYS A 309 -16.25 30.70 -47.34
CA LYS A 309 -16.34 30.95 -48.79
C LYS A 309 -17.78 30.98 -49.28
N GLU A 310 -18.66 30.20 -48.67
CA GLU A 310 -20.10 30.23 -48.96
C GLU A 310 -20.74 31.51 -48.42
N ALA A 311 -20.39 31.93 -47.20
CA ALA A 311 -20.80 33.20 -46.63
C ALA A 311 -20.29 34.41 -47.46
N GLU A 312 -19.04 34.38 -47.93
CA GLU A 312 -18.49 35.41 -48.83
C GLU A 312 -19.26 35.50 -50.14
N LYS A 313 -19.62 34.37 -50.75
CA LYS A 313 -20.45 34.33 -51.97
C LYS A 313 -21.83 34.93 -51.71
N GLU A 314 -22.45 34.61 -50.57
CA GLU A 314 -23.76 35.14 -50.21
C GLU A 314 -23.72 36.66 -50.01
N VAL A 315 -22.68 37.17 -49.33
CA VAL A 315 -22.44 38.61 -49.16
C VAL A 315 -22.20 39.29 -50.50
N MET A 316 -21.37 38.70 -51.38
CA MET A 316 -21.12 39.24 -52.71
C MET A 316 -22.38 39.26 -53.58
N SER A 317 -23.23 38.22 -53.49
CA SER A 317 -24.51 38.18 -54.18
C SER A 317 -25.46 39.28 -53.69
N LYS A 318 -25.57 39.47 -52.36
CA LYS A 318 -26.36 40.55 -51.77
C LYS A 318 -25.82 41.93 -52.16
N PHE A 319 -24.51 42.09 -52.25
CA PHE A 319 -23.88 43.34 -52.71
C PHE A 319 -24.16 43.65 -54.18
N LEU A 320 -24.11 42.64 -55.06
CA LEU A 320 -24.47 42.76 -56.48
C LEU A 320 -25.96 43.14 -56.66
N ILE A 321 -26.85 42.49 -55.92
CA ILE A 321 -28.29 42.82 -55.90
C ILE A 321 -28.50 44.25 -55.40
N GLY A 322 -27.83 44.65 -54.31
CA GLY A 322 -27.90 46.02 -53.78
C GLY A 322 -27.39 47.07 -54.77
N LYS A 323 -26.31 46.78 -55.51
CA LYS A 323 -25.82 47.64 -56.60
C LYS A 323 -26.82 47.73 -57.75
N LEU A 324 -27.46 46.64 -58.14
CA LEU A 324 -28.48 46.65 -59.19
C LEU A 324 -29.70 47.46 -58.75
N PHE A 325 -30.11 47.33 -57.48
CA PHE A 325 -31.21 48.12 -56.90
C PHE A 325 -30.87 49.62 -56.83
N PHE A 326 -29.63 49.97 -56.49
CA PHE A 326 -29.16 51.36 -56.49
C PHE A 326 -29.11 51.94 -57.92
N PHE A 327 -28.65 51.16 -58.90
CA PHE A 327 -28.63 51.56 -60.31
C PHE A 327 -30.05 51.77 -60.87
N VAL A 328 -31.00 50.89 -60.52
CA VAL A 328 -32.42 51.04 -60.88
C VAL A 328 -33.05 52.25 -60.18
N LEU A 329 -32.66 52.58 -58.96
CA LEU A 329 -33.12 53.80 -58.28
C LEU A 329 -32.52 55.08 -58.88
N GLU A 330 -31.26 55.05 -59.33
CA GLU A 330 -30.61 56.18 -60.02
C GLU A 330 -31.23 56.45 -61.39
N GLU A 331 -31.56 55.40 -62.17
CA GLU A 331 -32.30 55.54 -63.43
C GLU A 331 -33.80 55.82 -63.22
N GLY A 332 -34.38 55.39 -62.10
CA GLY A 332 -35.78 55.65 -61.71
C GLY A 332 -36.09 57.07 -61.21
N SER A 333 -35.06 57.89 -60.94
CA SER A 333 -35.20 59.34 -60.71
C SER A 333 -35.58 60.10 -62.00
N GLY A 334 -35.58 59.40 -63.15
CA GLY A 334 -36.06 59.86 -64.44
C GLY A 334 -37.52 59.51 -64.77
N GLY A 335 -38.42 59.43 -63.78
CA GLY A 335 -39.86 59.57 -63.99
C GLY A 335 -40.66 58.28 -64.23
N GLY A 336 -41.82 58.20 -63.56
CA GLY A 336 -42.94 57.33 -63.91
C GLY A 336 -43.03 56.04 -63.09
N ALA A 337 -44.07 55.96 -62.26
CA ALA A 337 -44.43 54.81 -61.44
C ALA A 337 -44.53 53.49 -62.23
N LEU A 338 -43.95 52.43 -61.69
CA LEU A 338 -44.30 51.04 -62.02
C LEU A 338 -44.18 50.20 -60.74
N GLU A 339 -45.34 49.77 -60.22
CA GLU A 339 -45.45 48.67 -59.26
C GLU A 339 -44.85 47.40 -59.88
N VAL A 340 -43.97 46.75 -59.13
CA VAL A 340 -43.58 45.35 -59.40
C VAL A 340 -43.78 44.59 -58.11
N GLU A 341 -44.91 43.89 -58.03
CA GLU A 341 -45.12 42.81 -57.07
C GLU A 341 -44.10 41.69 -57.35
N LEU A 342 -43.23 41.43 -56.38
CA LEU A 342 -42.41 40.24 -56.29
C LEU A 342 -43.05 39.35 -55.22
N GLU A 343 -43.88 38.40 -55.63
CA GLU A 343 -44.26 37.28 -54.75
C GLU A 343 -43.12 36.27 -54.68
N VAL A 344 -42.78 35.95 -53.43
CA VAL A 344 -41.75 35.03 -52.93
C VAL A 344 -42.34 33.64 -52.74
#